data_AF-A0A8T7GMC9-F1
#
_entry.id   AF-A0A8T7GMC9-F1
#
_cell.length_a   1.000
_cell.length_b   1.000
_cell.length_c   1.000
_cell.angle_alpha   90.00
_cell.angle_beta   90.00
_cell.angle_gamma   90.00
#
_symmetry.space_group_name_H-M   'P 1'
#
loop_
_entity.id
_entity.type
_entity.pdbx_description
1 polymer ?
#
loop_
_entity_poly.entity_id
_entity_poly.type
_entity_poly.pdbx_seq_one_letter_code
_entity_poly.pdbx_strand_id
1 'polypeptide(L)'
;MIQRLSSLFLFLLLLKSAIAAPSGNNCDNRFSGVVVAVLVDVSDPFSNPNAMSYEALVAEIVEKAPKHSRVDVYKISTDLKVVGSPLISICKPGPTSDHWLMQGQKYWDTQISTRFTAPLTEVLKEIGKTPVPGKTSPILETIFSISIQSFRGALQQGDAKSKLIVISDFMQHSNELTFYNSAIPDYA
;
A
#
# COMPACT_ATOMS: atom_id res chain seq x y z
N MET A 1 -10.48 -51.26 -26.39
CA MET A 1 -11.66 -50.60 -25.80
C MET A 1 -11.16 -49.67 -24.70
N ILE A 2 -11.26 -48.37 -24.95
CA ILE A 2 -10.58 -47.27 -24.28
C ILE A 2 -11.42 -46.83 -23.08
N GLN A 3 -10.97 -47.03 -21.83
CA GLN A 3 -11.74 -46.50 -20.70
C GLN A 3 -11.00 -46.38 -19.36
N ARG A 4 -9.80 -45.78 -19.29
CA ARG A 4 -9.20 -45.38 -17.99
C ARG A 4 -8.32 -44.12 -18.04
N LEU A 5 -8.78 -43.07 -18.71
CA LEU A 5 -8.08 -41.76 -18.72
C LEU A 5 -8.90 -40.57 -18.25
N SER A 6 -10.17 -40.74 -17.87
CA SER A 6 -11.07 -39.61 -17.56
C SER A 6 -11.06 -39.14 -16.10
N SER A 7 -10.46 -39.86 -15.15
CA SER A 7 -10.61 -39.51 -13.73
C SER A 7 -9.51 -38.62 -13.16
N LEU A 8 -8.35 -38.53 -13.82
CA LEU A 8 -7.24 -37.70 -13.33
C LEU A 8 -7.33 -36.25 -13.82
N PHE A 9 -7.97 -36.02 -14.97
CA PHE A 9 -8.15 -34.67 -15.52
C PHE A 9 -9.24 -33.88 -14.77
N LEU A 10 -10.23 -34.57 -14.19
CA LEU A 10 -11.29 -33.93 -13.41
C LEU A 10 -10.83 -33.49 -12.02
N PHE A 11 -9.78 -34.11 -11.47
CA PHE A 11 -9.27 -33.78 -10.14
C PHE A 11 -8.34 -32.56 -10.13
N LEU A 12 -7.74 -32.20 -11.28
CA LEU A 12 -6.92 -30.99 -11.41
C LEU A 12 -7.72 -29.69 -11.53
N LEU A 13 -9.03 -29.76 -11.78
CA LEU A 13 -9.91 -28.60 -11.93
C LEU A 13 -10.53 -28.11 -10.61
N LEU A 14 -10.29 -28.81 -9.50
CA LEU A 14 -10.84 -28.50 -8.17
C LEU A 14 -9.80 -28.00 -7.16
N LEU A 15 -8.61 -27.62 -7.64
CA LEU A 15 -7.73 -26.69 -6.92
C LEU A 15 -7.80 -25.32 -7.60
N LYS A 16 -9.01 -24.77 -7.70
CA LYS A 16 -9.14 -23.33 -7.50
C LYS A 16 -8.76 -23.07 -6.05
N SER A 17 -7.46 -22.97 -5.79
CA SER A 17 -7.01 -22.16 -4.67
C SER A 17 -7.62 -20.80 -4.93
N ALA A 18 -8.71 -20.49 -4.23
CA ALA A 18 -8.99 -19.13 -3.87
C ALA A 18 -7.76 -18.70 -3.06
N ILE A 19 -6.73 -18.21 -3.76
CA ILE A 19 -5.97 -17.12 -3.20
C ILE A 19 -7.04 -16.09 -2.87
N ALA A 20 -7.42 -16.06 -1.59
CA ALA A 20 -8.17 -14.96 -1.05
C ALA A 20 -7.40 -13.72 -1.50
N ALA A 21 -8.00 -12.93 -2.38
CA ALA A 21 -7.45 -11.65 -2.77
C ALA A 21 -7.15 -10.91 -1.45
N PRO A 22 -5.90 -10.48 -1.19
CA PRO A 22 -5.59 -9.86 0.09
C PRO A 22 -6.37 -8.55 0.17
N SER A 23 -7.19 -8.47 1.21
CA SER A 23 -8.17 -7.41 1.47
C SER A 23 -9.16 -7.16 0.33
N GLY A 24 -10.35 -7.74 0.47
CA GLY A 24 -11.55 -7.09 -0.06
C GLY A 24 -11.50 -5.62 0.36
N ASN A 25 -11.64 -4.74 -0.61
CA ASN A 25 -11.79 -3.31 -0.45
C ASN A 25 -12.72 -3.02 0.73
N ASN A 26 -12.15 -2.75 1.91
CA ASN A 26 -12.87 -2.33 3.13
C ASN A 26 -13.55 -0.96 2.94
N CYS A 27 -13.45 -0.38 1.75
CA CYS A 27 -14.18 0.80 1.35
C CYS A 27 -15.63 0.42 1.08
N ASP A 28 -16.51 1.39 1.32
CA ASP A 28 -17.92 1.24 0.99
C ASP A 28 -18.13 0.98 -0.51
N ASN A 29 -19.39 0.70 -0.87
CA ASN A 29 -19.82 0.52 -2.25
C ASN A 29 -19.66 1.78 -3.13
N ARG A 30 -19.14 2.89 -2.60
CA ARG A 30 -18.87 4.14 -3.31
C ARG A 30 -17.38 4.35 -3.61
N PHE A 31 -16.55 3.33 -3.38
CA PHE A 31 -15.15 3.32 -3.78
C PHE A 31 -14.94 3.80 -5.22
N SER A 32 -14.13 4.84 -5.38
CA SER A 32 -13.90 5.52 -6.67
C SER A 32 -12.96 4.78 -7.64
N GLY A 33 -12.47 3.59 -7.27
CA GLY A 33 -11.40 2.92 -8.01
C GLY A 33 -10.02 3.54 -7.79
N VAL A 34 -9.90 4.61 -7.00
CA VAL A 34 -8.63 5.30 -6.75
C VAL A 34 -7.91 4.69 -5.55
N VAL A 35 -6.69 4.20 -5.78
CA VAL A 35 -5.80 3.67 -4.73
C VAL A 35 -4.53 4.49 -4.66
N VAL A 36 -4.20 5.01 -3.48
CA VAL A 36 -2.93 5.66 -3.19
C VAL A 36 -2.13 4.77 -2.26
N ALA A 37 -1.03 4.18 -2.75
CA ALA A 37 -0.08 3.50 -1.90
C ALA A 37 1.02 4.47 -1.46
N VAL A 38 1.38 4.43 -0.18
CA VAL A 38 2.46 5.21 0.41
C VAL A 38 3.50 4.23 0.94
N LEU A 39 4.71 4.29 0.41
CA LEU A 39 5.86 3.50 0.87
C LEU A 39 6.81 4.42 1.63
N VAL A 40 7.09 4.08 2.88
CA VAL A 40 8.09 4.76 3.70
C VAL A 40 9.29 3.84 3.92
N ASP A 41 10.44 4.26 3.46
CA ASP A 41 11.71 3.64 3.79
C ASP A 41 12.27 4.25 5.07
N VAL A 42 12.63 3.38 6.00
CA VAL A 42 13.17 3.73 7.32
C VAL A 42 14.48 2.99 7.61
N SER A 43 15.15 2.48 6.56
CA SER A 43 16.49 1.88 6.67
C SER A 43 17.49 2.83 7.32
N ASP A 44 17.34 4.13 7.04
CA ASP A 44 18.15 5.20 7.56
C ASP A 44 17.34 6.13 8.47
N PRO A 45 17.93 6.57 9.60
CA PRO A 45 17.25 7.49 10.50
C PRO A 45 16.99 8.83 9.82
N PHE A 46 15.76 9.35 9.96
CA PHE A 46 15.46 10.72 9.55
C PHE A 46 16.26 11.71 10.40
N SER A 47 17.16 12.48 9.78
CA SER A 47 17.77 13.64 10.46
C SER A 47 16.71 14.69 10.84
N ASN A 48 16.99 15.59 11.79
CA ASN A 48 16.01 16.60 12.25
C ASN A 48 15.36 17.44 11.12
N PRO A 49 16.09 17.94 10.10
CA PRO A 49 15.49 18.61 8.94
C PRO A 49 14.58 17.68 8.11
N ASN A 50 14.92 16.40 8.03
CA ASN A 50 14.14 15.39 7.31
C ASN A 50 12.83 15.06 8.04
N ALA A 51 12.81 15.12 9.37
CA ALA A 51 11.61 14.87 10.16
C ALA A 51 10.53 15.95 9.96
N MET A 52 10.91 17.24 9.93
CA MET A 52 9.95 18.32 9.64
C MET A 52 9.41 18.23 8.21
N SER A 53 10.28 17.87 7.26
CA SER A 53 9.89 17.62 5.86
C SER A 53 8.94 16.43 5.74
N TYR A 54 9.17 15.38 6.54
CA TYR A 54 8.30 14.21 6.61
C TYR A 54 6.90 14.56 7.17
N GLU A 55 6.80 15.34 8.25
CA GLU A 55 5.50 15.76 8.77
C GLU A 55 4.68 16.59 7.77
N ALA A 56 5.34 17.49 7.03
CA ALA A 56 4.69 18.25 5.97
C ALA A 56 4.18 17.34 4.83
N LEU A 57 4.99 16.35 4.44
CA LEU A 57 4.61 15.36 3.43
C LEU A 57 3.43 14.49 3.88
N VAL A 58 3.41 14.08 5.16
CA VAL A 58 2.28 13.36 5.76
C VAL A 58 1.00 14.19 5.67
N ALA A 59 1.06 15.47 6.06
CA ALA A 59 -0.08 16.38 5.96
C ALA A 59 -0.58 16.50 4.51
N GLU A 60 0.34 16.65 3.55
CA GLU A 60 0.01 16.73 2.12
C GLU A 60 -0.67 15.46 1.60
N ILE A 61 -0.16 14.28 1.95
CA ILE A 61 -0.75 12.99 1.56
C ILE A 61 -2.20 12.87 2.04
N VAL A 62 -2.43 13.19 3.32
CA VAL A 62 -3.76 13.13 3.95
C VAL A 62 -4.73 14.13 3.30
N GLU A 63 -4.27 15.35 3.09
CA GLU A 63 -5.08 16.42 2.50
C GLU A 63 -5.47 16.09 1.05
N LYS A 64 -4.48 15.73 0.22
CA LYS A 64 -4.65 15.54 -1.23
C LYS A 64 -5.24 14.19 -1.64
N ALA A 65 -5.35 13.22 -0.74
CA ALA A 65 -6.04 11.97 -1.03
C ALA A 65 -7.47 12.26 -1.55
N PRO A 66 -7.90 11.70 -2.71
CA PRO A 66 -9.23 11.96 -3.23
C PRO A 66 -10.34 11.44 -2.30
N LYS A 67 -11.51 12.07 -2.32
CA LYS A 67 -12.69 11.51 -1.63
C LYS A 67 -13.03 10.15 -2.24
N HIS A 68 -13.50 9.22 -1.41
CA HIS A 68 -13.83 7.85 -1.80
C HIS A 68 -12.64 7.05 -2.35
N SER A 69 -11.39 7.46 -2.07
CA SER A 69 -10.19 6.69 -2.39
C SER A 69 -9.77 5.79 -1.24
N ARG A 70 -8.97 4.77 -1.55
CA ARG A 70 -8.25 3.98 -0.54
C ARG A 70 -6.81 4.46 -0.43
N VAL A 71 -6.30 4.55 0.79
CA VAL A 71 -4.89 4.81 1.08
C VAL A 71 -4.30 3.61 1.81
N ASP A 72 -3.24 3.06 1.24
CA ASP A 72 -2.51 1.91 1.78
C ASP A 72 -1.11 2.37 2.19
N VAL A 73 -0.71 2.17 3.44
CA VAL A 73 0.62 2.56 3.93
C VAL A 73 1.49 1.33 4.12
N TYR A 74 2.70 1.40 3.61
CA TYR A 74 3.74 0.39 3.70
C TYR A 74 4.98 0.98 4.34
N LYS A 75 5.71 0.15 5.05
CA LYS A 75 7.03 0.47 5.59
C LYS A 75 8.00 -0.60 5.12
N ILE A 76 9.20 -0.20 4.71
CA ILE A 76 10.28 -1.17 4.46
C ILE A 76 10.64 -1.82 5.81
N SER A 77 10.63 -3.15 5.81
CA SER A 77 10.96 -3.98 6.97
C SER A 77 12.03 -4.97 6.57
N THR A 78 12.94 -5.27 7.50
CA THR A 78 13.91 -6.37 7.35
C THR A 78 13.26 -7.75 7.41
N ASP A 79 12.00 -7.83 7.88
CA ASP A 79 11.24 -9.06 7.89
C ASP A 79 10.54 -9.28 6.54
N LEU A 80 11.11 -10.14 5.70
CA LEU A 80 10.56 -10.52 4.40
C LEU A 80 9.18 -11.19 4.49
N LYS A 81 8.74 -11.66 5.68
CA LYS A 81 7.37 -12.14 5.90
C LYS A 81 6.34 -11.01 5.95
N VAL A 82 6.78 -9.77 6.21
CA VAL A 82 5.96 -8.55 6.31
C VAL A 82 5.85 -7.83 4.97
N VAL A 83 6.64 -8.20 3.96
CA VAL A 83 6.61 -7.60 2.61
C VAL A 83 5.22 -7.71 1.97
N GLY A 84 4.31 -8.54 2.48
CA GLY A 84 3.03 -8.84 1.85
C GLY A 84 1.80 -8.00 2.22
N SER A 85 1.81 -7.07 3.18
CA SER A 85 0.57 -6.35 3.55
C SER A 85 0.78 -4.93 4.05
N PRO A 86 -0.16 -4.01 3.77
CA PRO A 86 -0.08 -2.65 4.28
C PRO A 86 -0.22 -2.63 5.80
N LEU A 87 0.51 -1.72 6.46
CA LEU A 87 0.36 -1.42 7.88
C LEU A 87 -1.04 -0.90 8.20
N ILE A 88 -1.60 -0.13 7.28
CA ILE A 88 -2.99 0.32 7.32
C ILE A 88 -3.51 0.46 5.89
N SER A 89 -4.75 0.04 5.68
CA SER A 89 -5.51 0.25 4.44
C SER A 89 -6.83 0.92 4.82
N ILE A 90 -6.98 2.20 4.51
CA ILE A 90 -8.08 3.03 4.99
C ILE A 90 -8.71 3.86 3.87
N CYS A 91 -10.02 4.08 3.95
CA CYS A 91 -10.77 4.75 2.89
C CYS A 91 -11.11 6.17 3.32
N LYS A 92 -10.92 7.14 2.41
CA LYS A 92 -11.30 8.53 2.67
C LYS A 92 -12.80 8.69 2.46
N PRO A 93 -13.58 9.03 3.50
CA PRO A 93 -15.00 9.29 3.35
C PRO A 93 -15.24 10.48 2.41
N GLY A 94 -16.41 10.51 1.77
CA GLY A 94 -16.88 11.65 0.99
C GLY A 94 -18.39 11.80 1.10
N PRO A 95 -18.95 12.97 0.73
CA PRO A 95 -20.38 13.21 0.78
C PRO A 95 -21.18 12.10 0.11
N THR A 96 -22.23 11.63 0.79
CA THR A 96 -23.23 10.72 0.22
C THR A 96 -24.56 11.45 0.10
N SER A 97 -25.25 11.25 -1.02
CA SER A 97 -26.51 11.93 -1.35
C SER A 97 -27.73 11.42 -0.59
N ASP A 98 -27.63 10.31 0.15
CA ASP A 98 -28.80 9.45 0.36
C ASP A 98 -29.52 9.67 1.70
N HIS A 99 -28.97 10.47 2.64
CA HIS A 99 -29.61 10.69 3.95
C HIS A 99 -29.49 12.14 4.44
N TRP A 100 -30.63 12.77 4.78
CA TRP A 100 -30.73 14.19 5.19
C TRP A 100 -29.88 14.55 6.42
N LEU A 101 -29.73 13.62 7.37
CA LEU A 101 -28.84 13.77 8.55
C LEU A 101 -27.34 13.76 8.18
N MET A 102 -26.97 13.25 7.00
CA MET A 102 -25.59 13.14 6.51
C MET A 102 -25.26 14.16 5.42
N GLN A 103 -26.01 15.26 5.31
CA GLN A 103 -25.77 16.29 4.27
C GLN A 103 -24.89 17.45 4.75
N GLY A 104 -24.69 17.60 6.07
CA GLY A 104 -23.93 18.71 6.63
C GLY A 104 -22.41 18.57 6.40
N GLN A 105 -21.76 19.65 5.94
CA GLN A 105 -20.30 19.71 5.78
C GLN A 105 -19.57 19.29 7.06
N LYS A 106 -20.03 19.76 8.23
CA LYS A 106 -19.47 19.42 9.55
C LYS A 106 -19.50 17.92 9.86
N TYR A 107 -20.52 17.20 9.39
CA TYR A 107 -20.61 15.75 9.56
C TYR A 107 -19.46 15.08 8.80
N TRP A 108 -19.28 15.41 7.53
CA TRP A 108 -18.21 14.83 6.70
C TRP A 108 -16.82 15.23 7.15
N ASP A 109 -16.62 16.47 7.61
CA ASP A 109 -15.34 16.90 8.21
C ASP A 109 -15.01 16.05 9.44
N THR A 110 -16.02 15.74 10.27
CA THR A 110 -15.84 14.85 11.42
C THR A 110 -15.54 13.42 10.99
N GLN A 111 -16.22 12.90 9.98
CA GLN A 111 -15.95 11.55 9.44
C GLN A 111 -14.54 11.45 8.85
N ILE A 112 -14.14 12.42 8.03
CA ILE A 112 -12.79 12.47 7.45
C ILE A 112 -11.76 12.60 8.56
N SER A 113 -11.96 13.49 9.53
CA SER A 113 -11.03 13.68 10.63
C SER A 113 -10.83 12.39 11.44
N THR A 114 -11.92 11.77 11.88
CA THR A 114 -11.88 10.63 12.81
C THR A 114 -11.58 9.29 12.15
N ARG A 115 -12.09 9.06 10.93
CA ARG A 115 -11.96 7.77 10.22
C ARG A 115 -10.86 7.73 9.18
N PHE A 116 -10.20 8.86 8.89
CA PHE A 116 -9.17 8.91 7.86
C PHE A 116 -7.95 9.69 8.34
N THR A 117 -8.09 10.98 8.61
CA THR A 117 -6.97 11.87 8.95
C THR A 117 -6.22 11.42 10.21
N ALA A 118 -6.93 11.22 11.32
CA ALA A 118 -6.32 10.83 12.59
C ALA A 118 -5.57 9.49 12.50
N PRO A 119 -6.20 8.36 12.11
CA PRO A 119 -5.52 7.07 12.05
C PRO A 119 -4.39 7.03 11.01
N LEU A 120 -4.54 7.71 9.86
CA LEU A 120 -3.48 7.75 8.84
C LEU A 120 -2.28 8.56 9.33
N THR A 121 -2.52 9.72 9.97
CA THR A 121 -1.46 10.56 10.54
C THR A 121 -0.73 9.82 11.66
N GLU A 122 -1.46 9.11 12.53
CA GLU A 122 -0.89 8.33 13.61
C GLU A 122 0.08 7.26 13.07
N VAL A 123 -0.37 6.42 12.14
CA VAL A 123 0.48 5.37 11.54
C VAL A 123 1.71 5.97 10.87
N LEU A 124 1.56 7.02 10.06
CA LEU A 124 2.68 7.65 9.38
C LEU A 124 3.68 8.26 10.39
N LYS A 125 3.21 8.91 11.46
CA LYS A 125 4.11 9.44 12.49
C LYS A 125 4.85 8.34 13.25
N GLU A 126 4.18 7.23 13.58
CA GLU A 126 4.81 6.10 14.26
C GLU A 126 5.89 5.42 13.42
N ILE A 127 5.71 5.37 12.09
CA ILE A 127 6.76 4.91 11.17
C ILE A 127 8.02 5.76 11.29
N GLY A 128 7.88 7.10 11.27
CA GLY A 128 9.01 8.02 11.36
C GLY A 128 9.76 7.98 12.70
N LYS A 129 9.08 7.58 13.78
CA LYS A 129 9.67 7.47 15.12
C LYS A 129 10.38 6.15 15.39
N THR A 130 10.18 5.15 14.53
CA THR A 130 10.73 3.81 14.73
C THR A 130 11.91 3.61 13.78
N PRO A 131 13.13 4.11 14.13
CA PRO A 131 14.31 3.74 13.38
C PRO A 131 14.46 2.23 13.49
N VAL A 132 14.28 1.53 12.38
CA VAL A 132 14.73 0.16 12.27
C VAL A 132 16.13 0.30 11.71
N PRO A 133 17.20 0.12 12.51
CA PRO A 133 18.54 -0.03 11.94
C PRO A 133 18.55 -1.33 11.13
N GLY A 134 18.02 -1.24 9.92
CA GLY A 134 17.93 -2.30 8.96
C GLY A 134 19.12 -2.15 8.05
N LYS A 135 20.07 -3.08 8.12
CA LYS A 135 21.12 -3.21 7.11
C LYS A 135 20.57 -3.62 5.73
N THR A 136 19.27 -3.50 5.47
CA THR A 136 18.62 -3.95 4.25
C THR A 136 17.46 -3.02 3.92
N SER A 137 17.41 -2.53 2.68
CA SER A 137 16.30 -1.81 2.08
C SER A 137 15.85 -2.53 0.79
N PRO A 138 14.98 -3.56 0.89
CA PRO A 138 14.42 -4.26 -0.26
C PRO A 138 13.32 -3.43 -0.94
N ILE A 139 13.69 -2.25 -1.46
CA ILE A 139 12.73 -1.27 -2.00
C ILE A 139 12.02 -1.82 -3.25
N LEU A 140 12.74 -2.48 -4.15
CA LEU A 140 12.15 -3.02 -5.38
C LEU A 140 11.17 -4.14 -5.08
N GLU A 141 11.54 -5.06 -4.18
CA GLU A 141 10.67 -6.16 -3.74
C GLU A 141 9.40 -5.61 -3.08
N THR A 142 9.52 -4.54 -2.29
CA THR A 142 8.38 -3.88 -1.65
C THR A 142 7.47 -3.22 -2.69
N ILE A 143 8.03 -2.51 -3.68
CA ILE A 143 7.26 -1.92 -4.79
C ILE A 143 6.51 -3.00 -5.58
N PHE A 144 7.16 -4.13 -5.88
CA PHE A 144 6.51 -5.26 -6.54
C PHE A 144 5.36 -5.80 -5.70
N SER A 145 5.55 -5.95 -4.38
CA SER A 145 4.48 -6.38 -3.49
C SER A 145 3.30 -5.41 -3.51
N ILE A 146 3.53 -4.09 -3.42
CA ILE A 146 2.47 -3.07 -3.50
C ILE A 146 1.67 -3.21 -4.79
N SER A 147 2.33 -3.46 -5.92
CA SER A 147 1.64 -3.65 -7.20
C SER A 147 0.64 -4.82 -7.16
N ILE A 148 1.00 -5.90 -6.48
CA ILE A 148 0.17 -7.10 -6.34
C ILE A 148 -0.94 -6.89 -5.32
N GLN A 149 -0.61 -6.29 -4.18
CA GLN A 149 -1.48 -6.19 -3.00
C GLN A 149 -2.47 -5.03 -3.11
N SER A 150 -1.99 -3.85 -3.49
CA SER A 150 -2.80 -2.64 -3.53
C SER A 150 -3.48 -2.44 -4.88
N PHE A 151 -2.77 -2.69 -5.98
CA PHE A 151 -3.24 -2.24 -7.30
C PHE A 151 -3.97 -3.32 -8.09
N ARG A 152 -3.60 -4.60 -7.97
CA ARG A 152 -4.17 -5.69 -8.77
C ARG A 152 -5.71 -5.72 -8.75
N GLY A 153 -6.33 -5.59 -7.58
CA GLY A 153 -7.79 -5.61 -7.46
C GLY A 153 -8.46 -4.37 -8.08
N ALA A 154 -7.86 -3.19 -7.93
CA ALA A 154 -8.37 -1.96 -8.53
C ALA A 154 -8.25 -2.01 -10.07
N LEU A 155 -7.10 -2.44 -10.60
CA LEU A 155 -6.84 -2.51 -12.05
C LEU A 155 -7.81 -3.45 -12.80
N GLN A 156 -8.40 -4.44 -12.12
CA GLN A 156 -9.42 -5.31 -12.72
C GLN A 156 -10.76 -4.61 -12.97
N GLN A 157 -10.99 -3.43 -12.37
CA GLN A 157 -12.23 -2.66 -12.49
C GLN A 157 -12.23 -1.66 -13.66
N GLY A 158 -11.23 -1.70 -14.55
CA GLY A 158 -11.21 -0.97 -15.83
C GLY A 158 -10.88 0.52 -15.76
N ASP A 159 -11.36 1.23 -14.75
CA ASP A 159 -11.20 2.69 -14.57
C ASP A 159 -10.40 3.11 -13.33
N ALA A 160 -9.70 2.16 -12.69
CA ALA A 160 -8.94 2.44 -11.49
C ALA A 160 -7.72 3.33 -11.74
N LYS A 161 -7.51 4.31 -10.85
CA LYS A 161 -6.32 5.17 -10.84
C LYS A 161 -5.45 4.77 -9.66
N SER A 162 -4.28 4.23 -9.95
CA SER A 162 -3.28 3.87 -8.93
C SER A 162 -2.20 4.93 -8.85
N LYS A 163 -1.87 5.36 -7.64
CA LYS A 163 -0.75 6.25 -7.34
C LYS A 163 0.15 5.61 -6.31
N LEU A 164 1.45 5.56 -6.58
CA LEU A 164 2.46 5.19 -5.60
C LEU A 164 3.23 6.45 -5.18
N ILE A 165 3.32 6.69 -3.89
CA ILE A 165 4.14 7.74 -3.28
C ILE A 165 5.25 7.01 -2.52
N VAL A 166 6.51 7.29 -2.85
CA VAL A 166 7.67 6.66 -2.22
C VAL A 166 8.46 7.72 -1.46
N ILE A 167 8.77 7.43 -0.20
CA ILE A 167 9.56 8.25 0.69
C ILE A 167 10.82 7.44 1.02
N SER A 168 11.87 7.61 0.21
CA SER A 168 13.12 6.84 0.30
C SER A 168 14.23 7.61 -0.42
N ASP A 169 15.48 7.28 -0.10
CA ASP A 169 16.65 7.65 -0.91
C ASP A 169 16.79 6.77 -2.17
N PHE A 170 15.93 5.76 -2.32
CA PHE A 170 15.92 4.75 -3.38
C PHE A 170 17.15 3.82 -3.39
N MET A 171 17.82 3.64 -2.26
CA MET A 171 18.96 2.73 -2.16
C MET A 171 18.51 1.29 -1.94
N GLN A 172 18.56 0.48 -3.01
CA GLN A 172 18.30 -0.96 -2.91
C GLN A 172 19.40 -1.67 -2.13
N HIS A 173 19.00 -2.46 -1.14
CA HIS A 173 19.85 -3.40 -0.44
C HIS A 173 19.08 -4.61 0.09
N SER A 174 19.12 -5.70 -0.68
CA SER A 174 18.66 -7.04 -0.33
C SER A 174 19.80 -8.05 -0.50
N ASN A 175 19.52 -9.33 -0.24
CA ASN A 175 20.49 -10.40 -0.48
C ASN A 175 20.71 -10.64 -1.98
N GLU A 176 19.68 -10.38 -2.77
CA GLU A 176 19.61 -10.62 -4.20
C GLU A 176 20.18 -9.45 -5.01
N LEU A 177 20.02 -8.22 -4.52
CA LEU A 177 20.46 -7.01 -5.20
C LEU A 177 20.90 -5.92 -4.20
N THR A 178 22.08 -5.34 -4.41
CA THR A 178 22.57 -4.22 -3.59
C THR A 178 23.20 -3.15 -4.47
N PHE A 179 22.92 -1.88 -4.17
CA PHE A 179 23.51 -0.72 -4.85
C PHE A 179 24.80 -0.21 -4.19
N TYR A 180 25.18 -0.73 -3.01
CA TYR A 180 26.37 -0.26 -2.28
C TYR A 180 27.70 -0.82 -2.83
N ASN A 181 27.67 -2.01 -3.44
CA ASN A 181 28.88 -2.77 -3.81
C ASN A 181 28.96 -3.12 -5.30
N SER A 182 28.06 -2.60 -6.13
CA SER A 182 28.07 -2.87 -7.56
C SER A 182 29.22 -2.11 -8.23
N ALA A 183 30.36 -2.78 -8.42
CA ALA A 183 31.23 -2.48 -9.55
C ALA A 183 30.34 -2.50 -10.81
N ILE A 184 30.43 -1.46 -11.65
CA ILE A 184 29.73 -1.41 -12.93
C ILE A 184 30.08 -2.71 -13.67
N PRO A 185 29.12 -3.61 -13.95
CA PRO A 185 29.43 -4.82 -14.70
C PRO A 185 29.99 -4.40 -16.04
N ASP A 186 31.19 -4.89 -16.38
CA ASP A 186 31.76 -4.66 -17.69
C ASP A 186 30.94 -5.48 -18.69
N TYR A 187 30.18 -4.79 -19.53
CA TYR A 187 29.38 -5.39 -20.61
C TYR A 187 30.10 -5.30 -21.97
N ALA A 188 31.42 -5.10 -21.97
CA ALA A 188 32.24 -5.08 -23.19
C ALA A 188 32.29 -6.44 -23.90
#